data_AF-A0A3D3GEA7-F1
#
_entry.id   AF-A0A3D3GEA7-F1
#
_cell.length_a   1.000
_cell.length_b   1.000
_cell.length_c   1.000
_cell.angle_alpha   90.00
_cell.angle_beta   90.00
_cell.angle_gamma   90.00
#
_symmetry.space_group_name_H-M   'P 1'
#
loop_
_entity.id
_entity.type
_entity.pdbx_description
1 polymer ?
#
loop_
_entity_poly.entity_id
_entity_poly.type
_entity_poly.pdbx_seq_one_letter_code
_entity_poly.pdbx_strand_id
1 'polypeptide(L)'
;MRKNFKGVLNLVYIEVKNVPVEKSERWGAVMSAEVSGWVERMVGRAILEQGVPLRGAEVQYLREVIGMSQRQLGNLLGYSGVAILKWERAKSKRLDRVNEIAVRALMAEKFAAMIDTSWAGLLGTDEFPKKLVVDFRSYEDEFKDAA
;
A
#
# COMPACT_ATOMS: atom_id res chain seq x y z
N MET A 1 -13.14 10.01 18.22
CA MET A 1 -11.94 9.68 19.03
C MET A 1 -10.81 9.23 18.11
N ARG A 2 -9.57 9.01 18.57
CA ARG A 2 -8.49 8.48 17.71
C ARG A 2 -7.88 7.20 18.28
N LYS A 3 -7.48 6.27 17.40
CA LYS A 3 -6.83 5.02 17.76
C LYS A 3 -5.65 4.70 16.84
N ASN A 4 -4.77 3.83 17.34
CA ASN A 4 -3.70 3.24 16.55
C ASN A 4 -4.10 1.83 16.14
N PHE A 5 -3.77 1.46 14.91
CA PHE A 5 -4.04 0.15 14.32
C PHE A 5 -2.74 -0.53 13.96
N LYS A 6 -2.62 -1.81 14.30
CA LYS A 6 -1.46 -2.64 13.98
C LYS A 6 -1.87 -3.69 12.96
N GLY A 7 -1.08 -3.84 11.92
CA GLY A 7 -1.43 -4.61 10.74
C GLY A 7 -2.49 -3.89 9.92
N VAL A 8 -2.25 -3.81 8.61
CA VAL A 8 -3.25 -3.32 7.66
C VAL A 8 -3.44 -4.42 6.63
N LEU A 9 -4.65 -4.97 6.56
CA LEU A 9 -4.96 -6.16 5.76
C LEU A 9 -3.96 -7.29 6.03
N ASN A 10 -3.18 -7.69 5.02
CA ASN A 10 -2.18 -8.75 5.08
C ASN A 10 -0.76 -8.24 5.47
N LEU A 11 -0.58 -6.94 5.74
CA LEU A 11 0.71 -6.32 6.01
C LEU A 11 0.92 -6.10 7.51
N VAL A 12 1.44 -7.13 8.19
CA VAL A 12 1.59 -7.17 9.66
C VAL A 12 2.65 -6.22 10.24
N TYR A 13 3.57 -5.72 9.43
CA TYR A 13 4.65 -4.82 9.85
C TYR A 13 4.21 -3.34 9.86
N ILE A 14 2.99 -3.05 9.43
CA ILE A 14 2.49 -1.67 9.32
C ILE A 14 1.73 -1.29 10.59
N GLU A 15 2.01 -0.11 11.12
CA GLU A 15 1.25 0.52 12.20
C GLU A 15 0.74 1.88 11.74
N VAL A 16 -0.58 2.06 11.76
CA VAL A 16 -1.21 3.34 11.42
C VAL A 16 -1.63 4.03 12.72
N LYS A 17 -1.13 5.23 12.94
CA LYS A 17 -1.39 6.02 14.15
C LYS A 17 -2.46 7.07 13.92
N ASN A 18 -3.14 7.46 15.00
CA ASN A 18 -4.04 8.61 15.04
C ASN A 18 -5.25 8.53 14.09
N VAL A 19 -5.72 7.33 13.76
CA VAL A 19 -6.87 7.13 12.87
C VAL A 19 -8.15 7.58 13.58
N PRO A 20 -8.99 8.43 12.96
CA PRO A 20 -10.26 8.84 13.52
C PRO A 20 -11.23 7.65 13.54
N VAL A 21 -11.85 7.43 14.71
CA VAL A 21 -12.83 6.35 14.93
C VAL A 21 -14.02 6.87 15.73
N GLU A 22 -15.16 6.23 15.51
CA GLU A 22 -16.42 6.47 16.18
C GLU A 22 -16.68 5.38 17.23
N LYS A 23 -17.50 5.70 18.23
CA LYS A 23 -17.94 4.73 19.22
C LYS A 23 -19.23 4.09 18.75
N SER A 24 -19.20 2.78 18.52
CA SER A 24 -20.37 1.94 18.31
C SER A 24 -20.68 1.18 19.60
N GLU A 25 -21.95 1.16 20.00
CA GLU A 25 -22.39 0.37 21.16
C GLU A 25 -22.18 -1.14 20.93
N ARG A 26 -22.34 -1.60 19.69
CA ARG A 26 -22.27 -3.03 19.33
C ARG A 26 -20.84 -3.53 19.07
N TRP A 27 -20.00 -2.68 18.49
CA TRP A 27 -18.69 -3.09 17.95
C TRP A 27 -17.50 -2.36 18.58
N GLY A 28 -17.73 -1.51 19.58
CA GLY A 28 -16.68 -0.73 20.21
C GLY A 28 -16.20 0.40 19.30
N ALA A 29 -14.88 0.52 19.10
CA ALA A 29 -14.33 1.57 18.25
C ALA A 29 -14.35 1.14 16.77
N VAL A 30 -15.08 1.87 15.94
CA VAL A 30 -15.26 1.57 14.52
C VAL A 30 -14.75 2.71 13.65
N MET A 31 -14.24 2.38 12.48
CA MET A 31 -13.81 3.32 11.46
C MET A 31 -14.87 3.36 10.35
N SER A 32 -15.17 4.54 9.80
CA SER A 32 -16.05 4.65 8.64
C SER A 32 -15.38 4.05 7.40
N ALA A 33 -16.19 3.64 6.41
CA ALA A 33 -15.66 3.08 5.16
C ALA A 33 -14.75 4.08 4.42
N GLU A 34 -15.09 5.36 4.46
CA GLU A 34 -14.30 6.45 3.89
C GLU A 34 -12.92 6.55 4.55
N VAL A 35 -12.86 6.61 5.89
CA VAL A 35 -11.59 6.65 6.62
C VAL A 35 -10.77 5.39 6.36
N SER A 36 -11.42 4.23 6.22
CA SER A 36 -10.74 2.99 5.82
C SER A 36 -10.04 3.13 4.47
N GLY A 37 -10.75 3.67 3.46
CA GLY A 37 -10.19 3.91 2.13
C GLY A 37 -9.01 4.88 2.16
N TRP A 38 -9.06 5.92 2.98
CA TRP A 38 -7.94 6.84 3.17
C TRP A 38 -6.73 6.15 3.80
N VAL A 39 -6.93 5.40 4.88
CA VAL A 39 -5.86 4.60 5.52
C VAL A 39 -5.21 3.67 4.51
N GLU A 40 -6.02 2.99 3.70
CA GLU A 40 -5.52 2.06 2.69
C GLU A 40 -4.64 2.75 1.64
N ARG A 41 -5.10 3.89 1.10
CA ARG A 41 -4.33 4.70 0.13
C ARG A 41 -3.04 5.24 0.72
N MET A 42 -3.10 5.79 1.94
CA MET A 42 -1.94 6.32 2.65
C MET A 42 -0.85 5.27 2.84
N VAL A 43 -1.25 4.07 3.26
CA VAL A 43 -0.31 2.98 3.47
C VAL A 43 0.33 2.54 2.15
N GLY A 44 -0.45 2.46 1.07
CA GLY A 44 0.10 2.17 -0.26
C GLY A 44 1.12 3.22 -0.71
N ARG A 45 0.83 4.50 -0.49
CA ARG A 45 1.76 5.61 -0.76
C ARG A 45 3.02 5.49 0.09
N ALA A 46 2.90 5.26 1.40
CA ALA A 46 4.04 5.11 2.29
C ALA A 46 4.97 3.93 1.92
N ILE A 47 4.41 2.79 1.46
CA ILE A 47 5.18 1.65 0.95
C ILE A 47 6.05 2.07 -0.25
N LEU A 48 5.51 2.89 -1.14
CA LEU A 48 6.20 3.34 -2.35
C LEU A 48 7.26 4.38 -2.02
N GLU A 49 6.91 5.42 -1.27
CA GLU A 49 7.77 6.56 -0.91
C GLU A 49 8.93 6.16 -0.01
N GLN A 50 8.74 5.21 0.91
CA GLN A 50 9.82 4.72 1.77
C GLN A 50 10.66 3.61 1.13
N GLY A 51 10.42 3.29 -0.15
CA GLY A 51 11.21 2.29 -0.86
C GLY A 51 11.06 0.89 -0.27
N VAL A 52 9.91 0.52 0.29
CA VAL A 52 9.73 -0.82 0.87
C VAL A 52 9.87 -1.88 -0.22
N PRO A 53 10.66 -2.96 -0.03
CA PRO A 53 10.84 -3.99 -1.05
C PRO A 53 9.50 -4.64 -1.42
N LEU A 54 9.15 -4.69 -2.70
CA LEU A 54 7.85 -5.24 -3.12
C LEU A 54 7.90 -6.76 -3.15
N ARG A 55 7.15 -7.40 -2.24
CA ARG A 55 6.88 -8.84 -2.26
C ARG A 55 5.47 -9.09 -2.77
N GLY A 56 5.10 -10.36 -2.91
CA GLY A 56 3.74 -10.74 -3.31
C GLY A 56 2.63 -10.13 -2.44
N ALA A 57 2.90 -9.90 -1.15
CA ALA A 57 1.95 -9.26 -0.24
C ALA A 57 1.73 -7.78 -0.60
N GLU A 58 2.81 -7.02 -0.80
CA GLU A 58 2.74 -5.60 -1.19
C GLU A 58 2.13 -5.42 -2.58
N VAL A 59 2.44 -6.29 -3.55
CA VAL A 59 1.84 -6.24 -4.90
C VAL A 59 0.33 -6.44 -4.82
N GLN A 60 -0.13 -7.45 -4.06
CA GLN A 60 -1.56 -7.67 -3.86
C GLN A 60 -2.22 -6.46 -3.22
N TYR A 61 -1.62 -5.96 -2.13
CA TYR A 61 -2.13 -4.83 -1.38
C TYR A 61 -2.31 -3.61 -2.27
N LEU A 62 -1.25 -3.18 -2.97
CA LEU A 62 -1.27 -2.01 -3.84
C LEU A 62 -2.32 -2.15 -4.93
N ARG A 63 -2.43 -3.35 -5.55
CA ARG A 63 -3.42 -3.64 -6.58
C ARG A 63 -4.86 -3.54 -6.07
N GLU A 64 -5.15 -4.11 -4.90
CA GLU A 64 -6.51 -4.16 -4.34
C GLU A 64 -6.98 -2.76 -3.92
N VAL A 65 -6.10 -1.95 -3.32
CA VAL A 65 -6.42 -0.58 -2.91
C VAL A 65 -6.79 0.32 -4.10
N ILE A 66 -6.16 0.12 -5.27
CA ILE A 66 -6.53 0.84 -6.50
C ILE A 66 -7.69 0.19 -7.27
N GLY A 67 -8.27 -0.90 -6.75
CA GLY A 67 -9.42 -1.58 -7.35
C GLY A 67 -9.11 -2.32 -8.67
N MET A 68 -7.85 -2.70 -8.90
CA MET A 68 -7.48 -3.42 -10.13
C MET A 68 -7.61 -4.94 -9.97
N SER A 69 -8.08 -5.61 -11.01
CA SER A 69 -7.95 -7.06 -11.16
C SER A 69 -6.52 -7.44 -11.53
N GLN A 70 -6.13 -8.69 -11.27
CA GLN A 70 -4.83 -9.24 -11.68
C GLN A 70 -4.62 -9.14 -13.19
N ARG A 71 -5.69 -9.27 -13.99
CA ARG A 71 -5.65 -9.12 -15.45
C ARG A 71 -5.36 -7.67 -15.86
N GLN A 72 -5.98 -6.69 -15.21
CA GLN A 72 -5.72 -5.27 -15.50
C GLN A 72 -4.28 -4.90 -15.18
N LEU A 73 -3.78 -5.29 -14.00
CA LEU A 73 -2.38 -5.04 -13.62
C LEU A 73 -1.42 -5.73 -14.59
N GLY A 74 -1.69 -7.00 -14.93
CA GLY A 74 -0.90 -7.75 -15.91
C GLY A 74 -0.83 -7.02 -17.25
N ASN A 75 -1.97 -6.63 -17.81
CA ASN A 75 -2.03 -5.93 -19.09
C ASN A 75 -1.21 -4.63 -19.11
N LEU A 76 -1.25 -3.84 -18.03
CA LEU A 76 -0.47 -2.60 -17.92
C LEU A 76 1.04 -2.85 -17.88
N LEU A 77 1.47 -3.99 -17.33
CA LEU A 77 2.88 -4.36 -17.20
C LEU A 77 3.39 -5.30 -18.31
N GLY A 78 2.54 -5.66 -19.28
CA GLY A 78 2.89 -6.64 -20.32
C GLY A 78 2.94 -8.10 -19.84
N TYR A 79 2.27 -8.42 -18.72
CA TYR A 79 2.20 -9.75 -18.13
C TYR A 79 0.79 -10.36 -18.21
N SER A 80 0.70 -11.69 -18.07
CA SER A 80 -0.59 -12.35 -17.88
C SER A 80 -1.10 -12.14 -16.44
N GLY A 81 -2.42 -12.14 -16.25
CA GLY A 81 -3.00 -12.15 -14.89
C GLY A 81 -2.54 -13.35 -14.04
N VAL A 82 -2.19 -14.48 -14.68
CA VAL A 82 -1.63 -15.65 -14.00
C VAL A 82 -0.22 -15.38 -13.47
N ALA A 83 0.59 -14.59 -14.16
CA ALA A 83 1.90 -14.17 -13.66
C ALA A 83 1.75 -13.29 -12.39
N ILE A 84 0.83 -12.33 -12.43
CA ILE A 84 0.49 -11.50 -11.26
C ILE A 84 0.01 -12.38 -10.09
N LEU A 85 -0.91 -13.32 -10.34
CA LEU A 85 -1.38 -14.26 -9.32
C LEU A 85 -0.23 -15.07 -8.71
N LYS A 86 0.75 -15.52 -9.51
CA LYS A 86 1.93 -16.26 -9.01
C LYS A 86 2.77 -15.39 -8.09
N TRP A 87 2.99 -14.12 -8.45
CA TRP A 87 3.69 -13.17 -7.57
C TRP A 87 2.94 -13.00 -6.26
N GLU A 88 1.65 -12.73 -6.31
CA GLU A 88 0.83 -12.49 -5.12
C GLU A 88 0.75 -13.70 -4.19
N ARG A 89 0.71 -14.94 -4.73
CA ARG A 89 0.74 -16.15 -3.90
C ARG A 89 2.05 -16.31 -3.14
N ALA A 90 3.16 -15.83 -3.70
CA ALA A 90 4.47 -15.85 -3.05
C ALA A 90 4.63 -14.65 -2.09
N LYS A 91 3.78 -14.57 -1.05
CA LYS A 91 3.63 -13.39 -0.17
C LYS A 91 4.94 -12.83 0.39
N SER A 92 5.89 -13.69 0.76
CA SER A 92 7.17 -13.31 1.34
C SER A 92 8.29 -13.15 0.31
N LYS A 93 8.07 -13.54 -0.95
CA LYS A 93 9.09 -13.47 -2.00
C LYS A 93 9.09 -12.09 -2.63
N ARG A 94 10.24 -11.41 -2.56
CA ARG A 94 10.49 -10.16 -3.29
C ARG A 94 10.40 -10.42 -4.79
N LEU A 95 9.84 -9.48 -5.53
CA LEU A 95 9.93 -9.47 -6.98
C LEU A 95 11.39 -9.42 -7.43
N ASP A 96 11.68 -9.89 -8.64
CA ASP A 96 12.95 -9.55 -9.26
C ASP A 96 13.01 -8.05 -9.55
N ARG A 97 14.23 -7.54 -9.69
CA ARG A 97 14.52 -6.10 -9.75
C ARG A 97 13.75 -5.37 -10.87
N VAL A 98 13.66 -5.97 -12.05
CA VAL A 98 12.99 -5.34 -13.20
C VAL A 98 11.48 -5.26 -12.95
N ASN A 99 10.88 -6.33 -12.46
CA ASN A 99 9.46 -6.36 -12.12
C ASN A 99 9.11 -5.44 -10.95
N GLU A 100 9.99 -5.34 -9.95
CA GLU A 100 9.82 -4.40 -8.86
C GLU A 100 9.80 -2.95 -9.36
N ILE A 101 10.77 -2.56 -10.21
CA ILE A 101 10.81 -1.21 -10.79
C ILE A 101 9.54 -0.92 -11.57
N ALA A 102 9.11 -1.86 -12.43
CA ALA A 102 7.92 -1.68 -13.26
C ALA A 102 6.65 -1.52 -12.41
N VAL A 103 6.47 -2.37 -11.39
CA VAL A 103 5.34 -2.27 -10.46
C VAL A 103 5.42 -0.98 -9.65
N ARG A 104 6.59 -0.62 -9.11
CA ARG A 104 6.75 0.60 -8.30
C ARG A 104 6.45 1.85 -9.11
N ALA A 105 6.99 1.97 -10.32
CA ALA A 105 6.74 3.12 -11.19
C ALA A 105 5.25 3.26 -11.52
N LEU A 106 4.60 2.16 -11.94
CA LEU A 106 3.16 2.16 -12.24
C LEU A 106 2.34 2.52 -11.01
N MET A 107 2.62 1.91 -9.86
CA MET A 107 1.86 2.15 -8.63
C MET A 107 2.10 3.56 -8.10
N ALA A 108 3.31 4.11 -8.20
CA ALA A 108 3.56 5.49 -7.81
C ALA A 108 2.71 6.49 -8.60
N GLU A 109 2.52 6.27 -9.90
CA GLU A 109 1.56 7.04 -10.69
C GLU A 109 0.13 6.89 -10.14
N LYS A 110 -0.35 5.65 -9.90
CA LYS A 110 -1.73 5.41 -9.44
C LYS A 110 -2.02 5.92 -8.04
N PHE A 111 -1.00 6.01 -7.18
CA PHE A 111 -1.10 6.53 -5.82
C PHE A 111 -0.72 8.00 -5.69
N ALA A 112 -0.32 8.66 -6.79
CA ALA A 112 0.29 10.00 -6.77
C ALA A 112 1.45 10.09 -5.75
N ALA A 113 2.22 9.01 -5.63
CA ALA A 113 3.32 8.90 -4.68
C ALA A 113 4.58 9.59 -5.21
N MET A 114 5.25 10.34 -4.36
CA MET A 114 6.49 11.03 -4.73
C MET A 114 7.67 10.11 -4.47
N ILE A 115 8.19 9.48 -5.54
CA ILE A 115 9.33 8.57 -5.47
C ILE A 115 10.55 9.12 -6.20
N ASP A 116 11.74 8.66 -5.83
CA ASP A 116 12.95 8.89 -6.62
C ASP A 116 12.87 8.09 -7.92
N THR A 117 13.02 8.79 -9.05
CA THR A 117 12.95 8.25 -10.41
C THR A 117 14.28 7.74 -10.93
N SER A 118 15.37 7.88 -10.15
CA SER A 118 16.64 7.23 -10.43
C SER A 118 16.47 5.70 -10.43
N TRP A 119 17.30 4.99 -11.18
CA TRP A 119 17.26 3.52 -11.20
C TRP A 119 17.39 2.90 -9.81
N ALA A 120 18.26 3.48 -8.97
CA ALA A 120 18.43 3.03 -7.59
C ALA A 120 17.21 3.37 -6.72
N GLY A 121 16.58 4.53 -6.93
CA GLY A 121 15.38 4.96 -6.20
C GLY A 121 14.11 4.18 -6.56
N LEU A 122 14.01 3.69 -7.80
CA LEU A 122 12.91 2.83 -8.25
C LEU A 122 13.01 1.41 -7.68
N LEU A 123 14.19 1.00 -7.21
CA LEU A 123 14.34 -0.22 -6.44
C LEU A 123 13.99 0.06 -4.97
N GLY A 124 13.25 -0.85 -4.35
CA GLY A 124 13.14 -0.82 -2.90
C GLY A 124 14.50 -1.06 -2.24
N THR A 125 14.59 -0.70 -0.96
CA THR A 125 15.75 -0.96 -0.10
C THR A 125 16.19 -2.43 -0.16
N ASP A 126 17.42 -2.74 0.24
CA ASP A 126 17.84 -4.15 0.27
C ASP A 126 17.15 -4.92 1.40
N GLU A 127 16.91 -4.25 2.52
CA GLU A 127 16.29 -4.83 3.71
C GLU A 127 14.79 -4.55 3.78
N PHE A 128 14.04 -5.59 4.15
CA PHE A 128 12.62 -5.44 4.44
C PHE A 128 12.42 -4.79 5.82
N PRO A 129 11.57 -3.75 5.96
CA PRO A 129 11.41 -3.07 7.23
C PRO A 129 10.80 -3.98 8.29
N LYS A 130 11.37 -3.95 9.50
CA LYS A 130 10.77 -4.62 10.68
C LYS A 130 9.43 -4.00 11.06
N LYS A 131 9.31 -2.69 10.81
CA LYS A 131 8.11 -1.91 11.11
C LYS A 131 8.05 -0.68 10.21
N LEU A 132 6.86 -0.39 9.70
CA LEU A 132 6.53 0.84 8.99
C LEU A 132 5.46 1.57 9.79
N VAL A 133 5.72 2.81 10.20
CA VAL A 133 4.75 3.62 10.95
C VAL A 133 4.22 4.71 10.04
N VAL A 134 2.90 4.78 9.90
CA VAL A 134 2.20 5.80 9.12
C VAL A 134 1.32 6.61 10.07
N ASP A 135 1.49 7.93 10.11
CA ASP A 135 0.62 8.79 10.91
C ASP A 135 -0.54 9.29 10.06
N PHE A 136 -1.78 9.02 10.49
CA PHE A 136 -2.99 9.48 9.80
C PHE A 136 -3.00 11.00 9.60
N ARG A 137 -2.46 11.76 10.55
CA ARG A 137 -2.45 13.23 10.52
C ARG A 137 -1.63 13.80 9.38
N SER A 138 -0.61 13.07 8.90
CA SER A 138 0.27 13.54 7.83
C SER A 138 -0.43 13.67 6.48
N TYR A 139 -1.64 13.12 6.33
CA TYR A 139 -2.39 13.13 5.09
C TYR A 139 -3.82 13.68 5.29
N GLU A 140 -4.14 14.13 6.50
CA GLU A 140 -5.52 14.50 6.88
C GLU A 140 -6.05 15.68 6.08
N ASP A 141 -5.18 16.61 5.68
CA ASP A 141 -5.55 17.76 4.85
C ASP A 141 -5.82 17.35 3.40
N GLU A 142 -5.10 16.36 2.85
CA GLU A 142 -5.30 15.86 1.48
C GLU A 142 -6.66 15.16 1.30
N PHE A 143 -7.22 14.58 2.38
CA PHE A 143 -8.46 13.82 2.30
C PHE A 143 -9.71 14.62 2.67
N LYS A 144 -9.57 15.73 3.40
CA LYS A 144 -10.70 16.63 3.72
C LYS A 144 -11.18 17.42 2.50
N ASP A 145 -10.29 17.69 1.53
CA ASP A 145 -10.62 18.46 0.32
C ASP A 145 -11.21 17.61 -0.81
N ALA A 146 -11.34 16.28 -0.60
CA ALA A 146 -11.81 15.33 -1.61
C ALA A 146 -13.28 14.85 -1.40
N ALA A 147 -13.99 15.41 -0.41
CA ALA A 147 -15.37 15.07 -0.04
C ALA A 147 -16.30 16.29 -0.18
#